data_AF-A0A945FV99-F1
#
_entry.id   AF-A0A945FV99-F1
#
_cell.length_a   1.000
_cell.length_b   1.000
_cell.length_c   1.000
_cell.angle_alpha   90.00
_cell.angle_beta   90.00
_cell.angle_gamma   90.00
#
_symmetry.space_group_name_H-M   'P 1'
#
loop_
_entity.id
_entity.type
_entity.pdbx_description
1 polymer ?
#
loop_
_entity_poly.entity_id
_entity_poly.type
_entity_poly.pdbx_seq_one_letter_code
_entity_poly.pdbx_strand_id
1 'polypeptide(L)' 'MIGKKYEISGMTLEIKADAGEEWEIINTTTKEIIYFNKIQLQNAIKLGKVIEILDGSEKSLRVNA' A
#
# COMPACT_ATOMS: atom_id res chain seq x y z
N MET A 1 -8.94 -2.37 5.23
CA MET A 1 -7.69 -2.27 4.44
C MET A 1 -6.49 -1.89 5.31
N ILE A 2 -6.68 -1.63 6.62
CA ILE A 2 -5.59 -1.41 7.58
C ILE A 2 -4.59 -2.60 7.53
N GLY A 3 -3.29 -2.28 7.54
CA GLY A 3 -2.19 -3.24 7.41
C GLY A 3 -1.85 -3.65 5.97
N LYS A 4 -2.68 -3.29 4.98
CA LYS A 4 -2.34 -3.54 3.57
C LYS A 4 -1.29 -2.57 3.07
N LYS A 5 -0.40 -3.09 2.23
CA LYS A 5 0.64 -2.32 1.54
C LYS A 5 0.32 -2.20 0.06
N TYR A 6 0.66 -1.06 -0.51
CA TYR A 6 0.45 -0.76 -1.92
C TYR A 6 1.69 -0.11 -2.53
N GLU A 7 1.96 -0.43 -3.79
CA GLU A 7 2.95 0.29 -4.59
C GLU A 7 2.24 1.27 -5.53
N ILE A 8 2.70 2.53 -5.50
CA ILE A 8 2.28 3.59 -6.43
C ILE A 8 3.53 4.26 -6.96
N SER A 9 3.83 4.08 -8.26
CA SER A 9 4.98 4.72 -8.92
C SER A 9 6.31 4.54 -8.16
N GLY A 10 6.57 3.34 -7.61
CA GLY A 10 7.78 3.04 -6.82
C GLY A 10 7.74 3.51 -5.35
N MET A 11 6.68 4.19 -4.91
CA MET A 11 6.45 4.45 -3.49
C MET A 11 5.67 3.30 -2.86
N THR A 12 6.13 2.82 -1.70
CA THR A 12 5.38 1.85 -0.91
C THR A 12 4.59 2.56 0.18
N LEU A 13 3.29 2.35 0.18
CA LEU A 13 2.32 2.97 1.07
C LEU A 13 1.68 1.89 1.94
N GLU A 14 1.66 2.08 3.25
CA GLU A 14 0.99 1.17 4.18
C GLU A 14 -0.14 1.90 4.91
N ILE A 15 -1.35 1.35 4.86
CA ILE A 15 -2.50 1.91 5.58
C ILE A 15 -2.35 1.58 7.07
N LYS A 16 -2.20 2.62 7.91
CA LYS A 16 -2.00 2.49 9.36
C LYS A 16 -3.28 2.65 10.16
N ALA A 17 -4.13 3.60 9.80
CA ALA A 17 -5.35 3.86 10.55
C ALA A 17 -6.51 4.30 9.65
N ASP A 18 -7.71 4.15 10.20
CA ASP A 18 -8.94 4.69 9.64
C ASP A 18 -9.22 6.07 10.24
N ALA A 19 -9.28 7.10 9.39
CA ALA A 19 -9.50 8.49 9.78
C ALA A 19 -10.80 9.02 9.14
N GLY A 20 -11.87 8.22 9.15
CA GLY A 20 -13.19 8.66 8.67
C GLY A 20 -13.33 8.59 7.15
N GLU A 21 -13.20 9.70 6.43
CA GLU A 21 -13.25 9.71 4.95
C GLU A 21 -11.89 9.39 4.31
N GLU A 22 -10.84 9.44 5.12
CA GLU A 22 -9.46 9.22 4.71
C GLU A 22 -8.85 8.03 5.45
N TRP A 23 -7.77 7.51 4.89
CA TRP A 23 -6.84 6.63 5.59
C TRP A 23 -5.58 7.40 5.95
N GLU A 24 -5.10 7.17 7.16
CA GLU A 24 -3.74 7.53 7.53
C GLU A 24 -2.82 6.46 6.95
N ILE A 25 -1.90 6.90 6.11
CA ILE A 25 -0.97 6.05 5.37
C ILE A 25 0.45 6.49 5.72
N ILE A 26 1.33 5.53 5.97
CA ILE A 26 2.76 5.80 6.00
C ILE A 26 3.36 5.49 4.63
N ASN A 27 4.09 6.46 4.07
CA ASN A 27 4.99 6.19 2.96
C ASN A 27 6.25 5.54 3.54
N THR A 28 6.42 4.24 3.35
CA THR A 28 7.57 3.53 3.93
C THR A 28 8.89 3.89 3.26
N THR A 29 8.84 4.48 2.05
CA THR A 29 10.00 4.99 1.30
C THR A 29 10.49 6.32 1.88
N THR A 30 9.60 7.31 2.08
CA THR A 30 9.99 8.64 2.59
C THR A 30 9.89 8.77 4.11
N LYS A 31 9.24 7.82 4.80
CA LYS A 31 8.91 7.85 6.23
C LYS A 31 7.91 8.94 6.63
N GLU A 32 7.18 9.49 5.67
CA GLU A 32 6.16 10.51 5.91
C GLU A 32 4.78 9.88 6.15
N ILE A 33 3.97 10.57 6.94
CA ILE A 33 2.55 10.26 7.12
C ILE A 33 1.76 11.12 6.14
N ILE A 34 0.91 10.47 5.35
CA ILE A 34 0.03 11.09 4.39
C ILE A 34 -1.41 10.65 4.64
N TYR A 35 -2.35 11.55 4.40
CA TYR A 35 -3.77 11.23 4.46
C TYR A 35 -4.30 11.08 3.05
N PHE A 36 -5.00 9.97 2.81
CA PHE A 36 -5.47 9.61 1.47
C PHE A 36 -6.95 9.32 1.49
N ASN A 37 -7.70 10.01 0.62
CA ASN A 37 -9.13 9.77 0.49
C ASN A 37 -9.41 8.33 0.06
N LYS A 38 -10.31 7.66 0.80
CA LYS A 38 -10.60 6.23 0.59
C LYS A 38 -11.14 5.94 -0.80
N ILE A 39 -12.03 6.79 -1.30
CA ILE A 39 -12.68 6.62 -2.61
C ILE A 39 -11.62 6.75 -3.72
N GLN A 40 -10.72 7.71 -3.60
CA GLN A 40 -9.65 7.91 -4.58
C GLN A 40 -8.70 6.71 -4.63
N LEU A 41 -8.25 6.19 -3.48
CA LEU A 41 -7.37 5.02 -3.45
C LEU A 41 -8.07 3.77 -4.02
N GLN A 42 -9.32 3.53 -3.63
CA GLN A 42 -10.11 2.41 -4.15
C GLN A 42 -10.31 2.51 -5.68
N ASN A 43 -10.55 3.70 -6.21
CA ASN A 43 -10.65 3.92 -7.65
C ASN A 43 -9.31 3.69 -8.34
N ALA A 44 -8.21 4.15 -7.76
CA ALA A 44 -6.87 3.93 -8.31
C ALA A 44 -6.52 2.42 -8.37
N ILE A 45 -6.91 1.66 -7.35
CA ILE A 45 -6.80 0.19 -7.32
C ILE A 45 -7.63 -0.43 -8.45
N LYS A 46 -8.91 -0.07 -8.58
CA LYS A 46 -9.79 -0.59 -9.64
C LYS A 46 -9.28 -0.28 -11.05
N LEU A 47 -8.62 0.87 -11.23
CA LEU A 47 -8.02 1.29 -12.50
C LEU A 47 -6.64 0.67 -12.76
N GLY A 48 -6.13 -0.20 -11.88
CA GLY A 48 -4.82 -0.83 -12.02
C GLY A 48 -3.64 0.15 -11.89
N LYS A 49 -3.86 1.33 -11.30
CA LYS A 49 -2.82 2.34 -11.07
C LYS A 49 -2.00 2.07 -9.81
N VAL A 50 -2.44 1.11 -9.01
CA VAL A 50 -1.90 0.76 -7.70
C VAL A 50 -1.82 -0.76 -7.63
N ILE A 51 -0.69 -1.26 -7.13
CA ILE A 51 -0.46 -2.71 -6.97
C ILE A 51 -0.52 -3.02 -5.48
N GLU A 52 -1.34 -3.98 -5.06
CA GLU A 52 -1.31 -4.48 -3.68
C GLU A 52 -0.07 -5.35 -3.48
N ILE A 53 0.74 -5.02 -2.49
CA ILE A 53 1.92 -5.81 -2.10
C ILE A 53 1.48 -6.78 -1.00
N LEU A 54 1.56 -8.07 -1.28
CA LEU A 54 1.43 -9.10 -0.26
C LEU A 54 2.77 -9.15 0.49
N ASP A 55 2.74 -8.83 1.79
CA ASP A 55 3.88 -9.09 2.67
C ASP A 55 4.01 -10.62 2.80
N GLY A 56 4.85 -11.20 1.94
CA GLY A 56 5.16 -12.61 1.99
C GLY A 56 5.91 -12.93 3.27
N SER A 57 5.22 -13.48 4.26
CA SER A 57 5.84 -14.40 5.20
C SER A 57 6.20 -15.68 4.44
N GLU A 58 7.22 -15.64 3.60
CA GLU A 58 7.92 -16.81 3.10
C GLU A 58 9.28 -16.38 2.53
N LYS A 59 10.35 -16.94 3.11
CA LYS A 59 11.67 -17.05 2.46
C LYS A 59 11.45 -17.30 0.97
N SER A 60 11.77 -16.34 0.10
CA SER A 60 11.85 -16.68 -1.32
C SER A 60 13.07 -17.60 -1.49
N LEU A 61 12.78 -18.89 -1.53
CA LEU A 61 13.71 -19.91 -2.00
C LEU A 61 14.15 -19.49 -3.40
N ARG A 62 15.45 -19.24 -3.56
CA ARG A 62 16.06 -19.17 -4.88
C ARG A 62 15.89 -20.55 -5.51
N VAL A 63 14.93 -20.69 -6.40
CA VAL A 63 14.86 -21.84 -7.30
C VAL A 63 15.74 -21.48 -8.49
N ASN A 64 17.01 -21.88 -8.43
CA ASN A 64 17.78 -22.09 -9.64
C ASN A 64 17.37 -23.47 -10.16
N ALA A 65 16.71 -23.51 -11.32
CA ALA A 65 16.55 -24.69 -12.14
C ALA A 65 16.88 -24.30 -13.58
#